data_AF-A0A821S0I9-F1
#
_entry.id   AF-A0A821S0I9-F1
#
_cell.length_a   1.000
_cell.length_b   1.000
_cell.length_c   1.000
_cell.angle_alpha   90.00
_cell.angle_beta   90.00
_cell.angle_gamma   90.00
#
_symmetry.space_group_name_H-M   'P 1'
#
loop_
_entity.id
_entity.type
_entity.pdbx_description
1 polymer ?
#
loop_
_entity_poly.entity_id
_entity_poly.type
_entity_poly.pdbx_seq_one_letter_code
_entity_poly.pdbx_strand_id
1 'polypeptide(L)'
;QSYDDCLYLLDGRFNQLHTLIIDVVNPINTGAVDNQNHLPNIKYFSFSCNIMRFYDDEIILSLLSRMSNLERLDLYIMFNCETTFIDGNYLKKNILNSMTKLNEFHFSITSRISNV
;
A
#
# COMPACT_ATOMS: atom_id res chain seq x y z
N GLN A 1 -5.52 14.35 7.42
CA GLN A 1 -4.74 14.60 6.19
C GLN A 1 -5.03 13.44 5.26
N SER A 2 -5.36 13.71 4.00
CA SER A 2 -5.59 12.63 3.05
C SER A 2 -4.24 11.99 2.74
N TYR A 3 -4.26 10.71 2.39
CA TYR A 3 -3.08 9.99 1.90
C TYR A 3 -2.43 10.71 0.70
N ASP A 4 -3.25 11.41 -0.09
CA ASP A 4 -2.83 12.18 -1.26
C ASP A 4 -1.97 13.39 -0.86
N ASP A 5 -2.30 14.06 0.25
CA ASP A 5 -1.50 15.18 0.78
C ASP A 5 -0.06 14.72 1.09
N CYS A 6 0.10 13.50 1.61
CA CYS A 6 1.42 12.93 1.90
C CYS A 6 2.22 12.62 0.64
N LEU A 7 1.58 12.15 -0.43
CA LEU A 7 2.24 11.92 -1.72
C LEU A 7 2.60 13.24 -2.42
N TYR A 8 1.73 14.26 -2.35
CA TYR A 8 2.01 15.60 -2.87
C TYR A 8 3.18 16.30 -2.16
N LEU A 9 3.31 16.13 -0.83
CA LEU A 9 4.44 16.68 -0.07
C LEU A 9 5.79 16.07 -0.46
N LEU A 10 5.79 14.91 -1.10
CA LEU A 10 6.99 14.16 -1.48
C LEU A 10 7.37 14.34 -2.96
N ASP A 11 6.49 14.96 -3.78
CA ASP A 11 6.58 15.04 -5.25
C ASP A 11 7.85 15.75 -5.79
N GLY A 12 8.62 16.44 -4.93
CA GLY A 12 9.91 17.04 -5.27
C GLY A 12 11.16 16.31 -4.75
N ARG A 13 11.02 15.29 -3.90
CA ARG A 13 12.15 14.62 -3.21
C ARG A 13 12.19 13.10 -3.35
N PHE A 14 11.20 12.49 -4.01
CA PHE A 14 11.14 11.03 -4.22
C PHE A 14 12.38 10.44 -4.90
N ASN A 15 13.04 11.20 -5.77
CA ASN A 15 14.24 10.72 -6.47
C ASN A 15 15.45 10.50 -5.54
N GLN A 16 15.42 11.03 -4.31
CA GLN A 16 16.47 10.80 -3.30
C GLN A 16 16.01 9.82 -2.21
N LEU A 17 14.74 9.40 -2.25
CA LEU A 17 14.13 8.60 -1.20
C LEU A 17 14.27 7.12 -1.54
N HIS A 18 15.10 6.41 -0.79
CA HIS A 18 15.23 4.95 -0.91
C HIS A 18 14.26 4.17 -0.03
N THR A 19 13.76 4.81 1.04
CA THR A 19 12.86 4.19 2.01
C THR A 19 11.63 5.07 2.22
N LEU A 20 10.44 4.49 2.12
CA LEU A 20 9.18 5.17 2.45
C LEU A 20 8.40 4.31 3.45
N ILE A 21 8.00 4.92 4.56
CA ILE A 21 7.19 4.29 5.60
C ILE A 21 5.91 5.10 5.73
N ILE A 22 4.77 4.44 5.56
CA ILE A 22 3.46 5.06 5.72
C ILE A 22 2.67 4.26 6.74
N ASP A 23 2.22 4.95 7.78
CA ASP A 23 1.26 4.43 8.76
C ASP A 23 -0.04 5.24 8.62
N VAL A 24 -1.12 4.58 8.19
CA VAL A 24 -2.41 5.23 7.95
C VAL A 24 -3.47 4.68 8.88
N VAL A 25 -4.07 5.57 9.68
CA VAL A 25 -5.23 5.28 10.51
C VAL A 25 -6.45 5.94 9.89
N ASN A 26 -7.42 5.15 9.44
CA ASN A 26 -8.69 5.60 8.86
C ASN A 26 -8.52 6.46 7.59
N PRO A 27 -8.00 5.89 6.48
CA PRO A 27 -7.86 6.62 5.24
C PRO A 27 -9.22 7.09 4.72
N ILE A 28 -9.40 8.40 4.62
CA ILE A 28 -10.60 9.01 4.04
C ILE A 28 -10.42 8.97 2.52
N ASN A 29 -11.26 8.17 1.84
CA ASN A 29 -11.46 8.12 0.39
C ASN A 29 -10.26 8.63 -0.42
N THR A 30 -9.29 7.76 -0.66
CA THR A 30 -8.38 7.92 -1.79
C THR A 30 -9.20 7.65 -3.04
N GLY A 31 -9.87 8.68 -3.58
CA GLY A 31 -10.37 8.61 -4.95
C GLY A 31 -9.22 8.16 -5.83
N ALA A 32 -9.47 7.22 -6.75
CA ALA A 32 -8.45 6.65 -7.62
C ALA A 32 -7.55 7.76 -8.20
N VAL A 33 -6.36 7.95 -7.61
CA VAL A 33 -5.46 9.02 -7.98
C VAL A 33 -4.80 8.62 -9.29
N ASP A 34 -4.79 9.56 -10.22
CA ASP A 34 -4.33 9.43 -11.59
C ASP A 34 -2.89 8.86 -11.69
N ASN A 35 -2.72 7.96 -12.66
CA ASN A 35 -1.71 6.89 -12.71
C ASN A 35 -0.34 7.30 -13.28
N GLN A 36 0.19 8.50 -13.02
CA GLN A 36 1.34 8.99 -13.81
C GLN A 36 2.66 9.23 -13.07
N ASN A 37 2.67 9.32 -11.74
CA ASN A 37 3.93 9.54 -11.01
C ASN A 37 4.56 8.20 -10.61
N HIS A 38 5.39 7.64 -11.51
CA HIS A 38 6.30 6.56 -11.18
C HIS A 38 7.25 6.98 -10.05
N LEU A 39 7.52 6.07 -9.11
CA LEU A 39 8.42 6.29 -7.98
C LEU A 39 9.69 5.42 -8.15
N PRO A 40 10.56 5.72 -9.14
CA PRO A 40 11.54 4.77 -9.65
C PRO A 40 12.68 4.43 -8.67
N ASN A 41 12.91 5.25 -7.64
CA ASN A 41 14.11 5.15 -6.78
C ASN A 41 13.85 4.54 -5.39
N ILE A 42 12.60 4.22 -5.07
CA ILE A 42 12.27 3.58 -3.80
C ILE A 42 12.69 2.11 -3.89
N LYS A 43 13.56 1.71 -2.95
CA LYS A 43 14.02 0.32 -2.80
C LYS A 43 13.30 -0.40 -1.68
N TYR A 44 12.90 0.34 -0.66
CA TYR A 44 12.31 -0.18 0.56
C TYR A 44 11.00 0.53 0.85
N PHE A 45 9.91 -0.21 0.96
CA PHE A 45 8.60 0.35 1.28
C PHE A 45 7.97 -0.42 2.43
N SER A 46 7.47 0.33 3.42
CA SER A 46 6.65 -0.22 4.49
C SER A 46 5.31 0.50 4.52
N PHE A 47 4.24 -0.27 4.45
CA PHE A 47 2.88 0.22 4.52
C PHE A 47 2.15 -0.48 5.65
N SER A 48 1.75 0.29 6.65
CA SER A 48 0.83 -0.16 7.69
C SER A 48 -0.48 0.60 7.54
N CYS A 49 -1.60 -0.10 7.45
CA CYS A 49 -2.90 0.54 7.31
C CYS A 49 -3.95 -0.13 8.19
N ASN A 50 -4.69 0.71 8.91
CA ASN A 50 -5.87 0.34 9.66
C ASN A 50 -7.13 0.83 8.92
N ILE A 51 -7.80 -0.11 8.29
CA ILE A 51 -8.92 0.12 7.39
C ILE A 51 -10.24 -0.02 8.15
N MET A 52 -11.02 1.07 8.20
CA MET A 52 -12.35 1.11 8.83
C MET A 52 -13.51 1.18 7.82
N ARG A 53 -13.22 1.19 6.51
CA ARG A 53 -14.19 1.31 5.41
C ARG A 53 -13.88 0.31 4.30
N PHE A 54 -14.73 0.24 3.27
CA PHE A 54 -14.53 -0.66 2.14
C PHE A 54 -13.25 -0.34 1.37
N TYR A 55 -12.37 -1.33 1.27
CA TYR A 55 -11.19 -1.33 0.41
C TYR A 55 -11.19 -2.60 -0.44
N ASP A 56 -10.63 -2.48 -1.64
CA ASP A 56 -10.42 -3.56 -2.60
C ASP A 56 -8.92 -3.72 -2.87
N ASP A 57 -8.52 -4.92 -3.26
CA ASP A 57 -7.16 -5.30 -3.63
C ASP A 57 -6.57 -4.34 -4.67
N GLU A 58 -7.39 -3.87 -5.62
CA GLU A 58 -7.00 -2.95 -6.70
C GLU A 58 -6.38 -1.63 -6.21
N ILE A 59 -6.84 -1.10 -5.07
CA ILE A 59 -6.29 0.15 -4.52
C ILE A 59 -4.84 -0.07 -4.07
N ILE A 60 -4.58 -1.20 -3.39
CA ILE A 60 -3.25 -1.55 -2.91
C ILE A 60 -2.34 -1.90 -4.10
N LEU A 61 -2.85 -2.66 -5.07
CA LEU A 61 -2.11 -3.01 -6.27
C LEU A 61 -1.74 -1.79 -7.12
N SER A 62 -2.66 -0.84 -7.28
CA SER A 62 -2.39 0.42 -7.99
C SER A 62 -1.23 1.19 -7.35
N LEU A 63 -1.23 1.34 -6.02
CA LEU A 63 -0.13 1.99 -5.31
C LEU A 63 1.20 1.26 -5.52
N LEU A 64 1.20 -0.05 -5.31
CA LEU A 64 2.38 -0.89 -5.36
C LEU A 64 2.96 -0.97 -6.78
N SER A 65 2.12 -0.90 -7.82
CA SER A 65 2.55 -0.90 -9.23
C SER A 65 3.49 0.27 -9.57
N ARG A 66 3.39 1.39 -8.83
CA ARG A 66 4.22 2.58 -9.01
C ARG A 66 5.66 2.40 -8.48
N MET A 67 5.89 1.33 -7.72
CA MET A 67 7.15 1.01 -7.04
C MET A 67 7.68 -0.35 -7.51
N SER A 68 7.66 -0.61 -8.83
CA SER A 68 8.08 -1.90 -9.40
C SER A 68 9.56 -2.27 -9.16
N ASN A 69 10.38 -1.31 -8.71
CA ASN A 69 11.80 -1.51 -8.42
C ASN A 69 12.10 -1.91 -6.97
N LEU A 70 11.09 -2.15 -6.13
CA LEU A 70 11.29 -2.49 -4.73
C LEU A 70 12.15 -3.75 -4.56
N GLU A 71 13.14 -3.65 -3.68
CA GLU A 71 13.97 -4.75 -3.21
C GLU A 71 13.39 -5.33 -1.90
N ARG A 72 12.68 -4.50 -1.11
CA ARG A 72 11.94 -4.91 0.10
C ARG A 72 10.56 -4.29 0.18
N LEU A 73 9.58 -5.10 0.59
CA LEU A 73 8.22 -4.68 0.88
C LEU A 73 7.76 -5.26 2.22
N ASP A 74 7.38 -4.37 3.13
CA ASP A 74 6.74 -4.69 4.41
C ASP A 74 5.28 -4.21 4.38
N LEU A 75 4.34 -5.12 4.13
CA LEU A 75 2.92 -4.80 3.97
C LEU A 75 2.10 -5.37 5.14
N TYR A 76 1.56 -4.47 5.97
CA TYR A 76 0.73 -4.78 7.12
C TYR A 76 -0.65 -4.15 6.97
N ILE A 77 -1.68 -4.99 6.83
CA ILE A 77 -3.06 -4.54 6.64
C ILE A 77 -3.89 -5.07 7.80
N MET A 78 -4.52 -4.15 8.54
CA MET A 78 -5.51 -4.48 9.55
C MET A 78 -6.86 -3.92 9.12
N PHE A 79 -7.88 -4.75 9.04
CA PHE A 79 -9.23 -4.31 8.71
C PHE A 79 -10.21 -4.53 9.86
N ASN A 80 -11.02 -3.50 10.11
CA ASN A 80 -11.99 -3.40 11.19
C ASN A 80 -13.43 -3.28 10.66
N CYS A 81 -13.72 -3.81 9.46
CA CYS A 81 -15.06 -3.81 8.88
C CYS A 81 -15.47 -5.23 8.46
N GLU A 82 -16.77 -5.51 8.54
CA GLU A 82 -17.35 -6.83 8.28
C GLU A 82 -17.41 -7.19 6.78
N THR A 83 -17.24 -6.19 5.91
CA THR A 83 -17.51 -6.29 4.48
C THR A 83 -16.28 -5.95 3.63
N THR A 84 -15.10 -6.39 4.05
CA THR A 84 -13.89 -6.30 3.21
C THR A 84 -13.89 -7.36 2.11
N PHE A 85 -13.49 -6.97 0.90
CA PHE A 85 -13.29 -7.87 -0.24
C PHE A 85 -11.81 -8.20 -0.51
N ILE A 86 -10.91 -7.82 0.41
CA ILE A 86 -9.47 -8.06 0.26
C ILE A 86 -9.20 -9.57 0.32
N ASP A 87 -8.83 -10.16 -0.81
CA ASP A 87 -8.29 -11.51 -0.85
C ASP A 87 -6.77 -11.43 -0.70
N GLY A 88 -6.31 -11.67 0.53
CA GLY A 88 -4.89 -11.65 0.85
C GLY A 88 -4.04 -12.58 -0.03
N ASN A 89 -4.59 -13.70 -0.53
CA ASN A 89 -3.85 -14.58 -1.44
C ASN A 89 -3.77 -14.01 -2.85
N TYR A 90 -4.87 -13.45 -3.35
CA TYR A 90 -4.90 -12.75 -4.64
C TYR A 90 -3.91 -11.58 -4.64
N LEU A 91 -3.96 -10.74 -3.59
CA LEU A 91 -3.07 -9.61 -3.44
C LEU A 91 -1.60 -10.04 -3.39
N LYS A 92 -1.28 -11.01 -2.53
CA LYS A 92 0.07 -11.57 -2.41
C LYS A 92 0.61 -12.09 -3.74
N LYS A 93 -0.21 -12.82 -4.50
CA LYS A 93 0.16 -13.39 -5.81
C LYS A 93 0.45 -12.30 -6.83
N ASN A 94 -0.40 -11.26 -6.91
CA ASN A 94 -0.20 -10.16 -7.85
C ASN A 94 1.05 -9.34 -7.52
N ILE A 95 1.34 -9.10 -6.25
CA ILE A 95 2.57 -8.43 -5.81
C ILE A 95 3.81 -9.24 -6.25
N LEU A 96 3.85 -10.53 -5.92
CA LEU A 96 4.97 -11.39 -6.28
C LEU A 96 5.18 -11.52 -7.80
N ASN A 97 4.10 -11.49 -8.58
CA ASN A 97 4.19 -11.57 -10.04
C ASN A 97 4.67 -10.25 -10.67
N SER A 98 4.37 -9.10 -10.07
CA SER A 98 4.66 -7.79 -10.64
C SER A 98 6.00 -7.19 -10.16
N MET A 99 6.44 -7.54 -8.95
CA MET A 99 7.66 -7.01 -8.33
C MET A 99 8.84 -7.97 -8.48
N THR A 100 9.41 -8.04 -9.69
CA THR A 100 10.48 -9.00 -10.01
C THR A 100 11.81 -8.74 -9.30
N LYS A 101 12.00 -7.56 -8.70
CA LYS A 101 13.19 -7.19 -7.93
C LYS A 101 13.07 -7.44 -6.42
N LEU A 102 11.92 -7.92 -5.97
CA LEU A 102 11.62 -8.08 -4.56
C LEU A 102 12.39 -9.27 -3.98
N ASN A 103 13.33 -8.99 -3.07
CA ASN A 103 14.14 -9.99 -2.38
C ASN A 103 13.61 -10.27 -0.97
N GLU A 104 13.03 -9.27 -0.33
CA GLU A 104 12.41 -9.36 1.00
C GLU A 104 10.93 -8.96 0.92
N PHE A 105 10.05 -9.88 1.34
CA PHE A 105 8.62 -9.61 1.37
C PHE A 105 7.98 -10.10 2.66
N HIS A 106 7.55 -9.15 3.48
CA HIS A 106 6.71 -9.43 4.64
C HIS A 106 5.29 -8.99 4.34
N PHE A 107 4.36 -9.92 4.49
CA PHE A 107 2.94 -9.69 4.24
C PHE A 107 2.13 -10.22 5.40
N SER A 108 1.38 -9.32 6.04
CA SER A 108 0.48 -9.67 7.13
C SER A 108 -0.84 -8.97 6.91
N ILE A 109 -1.89 -9.77 6.87
CA ILE A 109 -3.27 -9.28 6.81
C ILE A 109 -4.02 -9.82 8.02
N THR A 110 -4.71 -8.93 8.72
CA THR A 110 -5.44 -9.26 9.95
C THR A 110 -6.81 -8.62 9.93
N SER A 111 -7.80 -9.38 10.40
CA SER A 111 -9.16 -8.88 10.62
C SER A 111 -9.40 -8.68 12.10
N ARG A 112 -10.08 -7.58 12.45
CA ARG A 112 -10.68 -7.42 13.77
C ARG A 112 -12.16 -7.16 13.58
N ILE A 113 -12.94 -8.23 13.66
CA ILE A 113 -14.39 -8.13 13.75
C ILE A 113 -14.68 -7.50 15.11
N SER A 114 -15.22 -6.28 15.09
CA SER A 114 -15.70 -5.64 16.32
C SER A 114 -17.08 -6.22 16.60
N ASN A 115 -17.17 -7.16 17.53
CA ASN A 115 -18.46 -7.60 18.07
C ASN A 115 -19.10 -6.38 18.75
N VAL A 116 -20.04 -5.74 18.05
CA VAL A 116 -20.97 -4.77 18.65
C VAL A 116 -22.13 -5.54 19.26
#